data_AF-A0A920MQD3-F1
#
_entry.id   AF-A0A920MQD3-F1
#
_cell.length_a   1.000
_cell.length_b   1.000
_cell.length_c   1.000
_cell.angle_alpha   90.00
_cell.angle_beta   90.00
_cell.angle_gamma   90.00
#
_symmetry.space_group_name_H-M   'P 1'
#
loop_
_entity.id
_entity.type
_entity.pdbx_description
1 polymer ?
#
loop_
_entity_poly.entity_id
_entity_poly.type
_entity_poly.pdbx_seq_one_letter_code
_entity_poly.pdbx_strand_id
1 'polypeptide(L)'
;MRPISGSNTEHHIFQIDGYKGRVAVIPSFTRTLCKKCNRIRITADGKLLNCLYSKKETNIRDVIRQGLSNELIKDMIRQAMSEKMIDGWSAQRQGNDSRGSMTQIGG
;
A
#
# COMPACT_ATOMS: atom_id res chain seq x y z
N MET A 1 -27.85 -16.57 -0.59
CA MET A 1 -26.53 -15.91 -0.61
C MET A 1 -26.55 -14.81 0.43
N ARG A 2 -25.71 -14.88 1.46
CA ARG A 2 -25.73 -13.93 2.58
C ARG A 2 -24.42 -13.15 2.69
N PRO A 3 -24.46 -11.85 3.03
CA PRO A 3 -23.26 -11.09 3.32
C PRO A 3 -22.65 -11.58 4.64
N ILE A 4 -21.33 -11.73 4.68
CA ILE A 4 -20.59 -12.04 5.91
C ILE A 4 -19.42 -11.06 6.09
N SER A 5 -18.95 -10.91 7.33
CA SER A 5 -17.82 -10.04 7.65
C SER A 5 -16.50 -10.60 7.12
N GLY A 6 -15.65 -9.71 6.61
CA GLY A 6 -14.35 -10.01 6.00
C GLY A 6 -13.16 -9.36 6.70
N SER A 7 -11.96 -9.70 6.22
CA SER A 7 -10.71 -9.05 6.61
C SER A 7 -10.58 -7.62 6.05
N ASN A 8 -9.48 -6.94 6.37
CA ASN A 8 -9.21 -5.56 5.93
C ASN A 8 -9.24 -5.35 4.40
N THR A 9 -9.15 -6.43 3.61
CA THR A 9 -9.09 -6.37 2.14
C THR A 9 -10.31 -6.97 1.46
N GLU A 10 -11.19 -7.63 2.20
CA GLU A 10 -12.38 -8.30 1.68
C GLU A 10 -13.59 -7.40 1.96
N HIS A 11 -14.03 -6.64 0.96
CA HIS A 11 -15.05 -5.62 1.17
C HIS A 11 -16.46 -6.20 1.13
N HIS A 12 -16.72 -7.12 0.19
CA HIS A 12 -18.01 -7.81 0.06
C HIS A 12 -17.78 -9.31 -0.04
N ILE A 13 -18.10 -10.04 1.03
CA ILE A 13 -18.02 -11.51 1.04
C ILE A 13 -19.41 -12.09 0.96
N PHE A 14 -19.56 -13.08 0.09
CA PHE A 14 -20.78 -13.83 -0.11
C PHE A 14 -20.54 -15.31 0.13
N GLN A 15 -21.50 -15.94 0.80
CA GLN A 15 -21.54 -17.39 1.00
C GLN A 15 -22.91 -17.93 0.62
N ILE A 16 -22.91 -19.12 0.01
CA ILE A 16 -24.13 -19.89 -0.30
C ILE A 16 -24.31 -20.92 0.81
N ASP A 17 -25.53 -21.00 1.36
CA ASP A 17 -25.83 -21.92 2.45
C ASP A 17 -25.68 -23.37 1.98
N GLY A 18 -25.09 -24.22 2.83
CA GLY A 18 -24.77 -25.61 2.48
C GLY A 18 -23.43 -25.81 1.73
N TYR A 19 -22.75 -24.74 1.31
CA TYR A 19 -21.46 -24.84 0.63
C TYR A 19 -20.29 -24.36 1.51
N LYS A 20 -19.14 -25.03 1.37
CA LYS A 20 -17.90 -24.71 2.12
C LYS A 20 -17.18 -23.46 1.60
N GLY A 21 -17.40 -23.10 0.33
CA GLY A 21 -16.73 -22.01 -0.36
C GLY A 21 -17.32 -20.63 -0.08
N ARG A 22 -16.51 -19.58 -0.31
CA ARG A 22 -16.90 -18.17 -0.20
C ARG A 22 -16.32 -17.39 -1.36
N VAL A 23 -17.00 -16.33 -1.78
CA VAL A 23 -16.55 -15.42 -2.84
C VAL A 23 -16.46 -14.01 -2.27
N ALA A 24 -15.35 -13.32 -2.52
CA ALA A 24 -15.13 -11.96 -2.07
C ALA A 24 -14.85 -11.01 -3.25
N VAL A 25 -15.41 -9.81 -3.21
CA VAL A 25 -15.10 -8.73 -4.15
C VAL A 25 -14.14 -7.75 -3.49
N ILE A 26 -13.00 -7.52 -4.15
CA ILE A 26 -11.99 -6.54 -3.74
C ILE A 26 -12.08 -5.35 -4.70
N PRO A 27 -12.66 -4.21 -4.28
CA PRO A 27 -12.82 -3.06 -5.16
C PRO A 27 -11.53 -2.23 -5.20
N SER A 28 -10.51 -2.77 -5.88
CA SER A 28 -9.16 -2.20 -5.95
C SER A 28 -9.13 -0.80 -6.58
N PHE A 29 -10.04 -0.51 -7.51
CA PHE A 29 -10.12 0.77 -8.21
C PHE A 29 -10.78 1.88 -7.39
N THR A 30 -11.79 1.58 -6.57
CA THR A 30 -12.51 2.62 -5.81
C THR A 30 -11.71 3.15 -4.62
N ARG A 31 -10.55 2.54 -4.31
CA ARG A 31 -9.58 2.97 -3.27
C ARG A 31 -10.19 3.08 -1.87
N THR A 32 -11.28 2.37 -1.59
CA THR A 32 -12.00 2.39 -0.30
C THR A 32 -11.19 1.81 0.86
N LEU A 33 -10.19 0.99 0.55
CA LEU A 33 -9.30 0.33 1.50
C LEU A 33 -8.17 1.22 2.06
N CYS A 34 -7.99 2.44 1.53
CA CYS A 34 -6.86 3.30 1.91
C CYS A 34 -6.82 3.68 3.40
N LYS A 35 -7.98 3.85 4.04
CA LYS A 35 -8.09 4.18 5.48
C LYS A 35 -7.60 3.06 6.40
N LYS A 36 -7.73 1.81 5.97
CA LYS A 36 -7.25 0.62 6.72
C LYS A 36 -5.91 0.10 6.20
N CYS A 37 -5.34 0.73 5.17
CA CYS A 37 -4.10 0.27 4.54
C CYS A 37 -2.89 0.62 5.40
N ASN A 38 -2.19 -0.41 5.87
CA ASN A 38 -0.95 -0.35 6.65
C ASN A 38 0.26 -0.96 5.90
N ARG A 39 0.15 -1.13 4.58
CA ARG A 39 1.20 -1.75 3.76
C ARG A 39 2.32 -0.78 3.45
N ILE A 40 3.55 -1.25 3.56
CA ILE A 40 4.77 -0.62 3.05
C ILE A 40 5.29 -1.46 1.90
N ARG A 41 5.86 -0.82 0.88
CA ARG A 41 6.48 -1.48 -0.27
C ARG A 41 7.93 -1.05 -0.39
N ILE A 42 8.76 -1.96 -0.90
CA ILE A 42 10.14 -1.68 -1.29
C ILE A 42 10.25 -2.04 -2.78
N THR A 43 10.71 -1.10 -3.59
CA THR A 43 10.99 -1.33 -5.01
C THR A 43 12.22 -2.23 -5.18
N ALA A 44 12.37 -2.87 -6.34
CA ALA A 44 13.51 -3.74 -6.61
C ALA A 44 14.88 -3.02 -6.51
N ASP A 45 14.92 -1.71 -6.79
CA ASP A 45 16.12 -0.89 -6.60
C ASP A 45 16.32 -0.39 -5.16
N GLY A 46 15.42 -0.77 -4.24
CA GLY A 46 15.60 -0.59 -2.79
C GLY A 46 15.08 0.74 -2.24
N LYS A 47 14.02 1.27 -2.84
CA LYS A 47 13.34 2.48 -2.36
C LYS A 47 12.01 2.14 -1.70
N LEU A 48 11.71 2.83 -0.60
CA LEU A 48 10.48 2.65 0.15
C LEU A 48 9.34 3.49 -0.44
N LEU A 49 8.17 2.87 -0.53
CA LEU A 49 6.90 3.47 -0.93
C LEU A 49 5.85 3.23 0.15
N ASN A 50 5.21 4.31 0.62
CA ASN A 50 4.15 4.28 1.63
C ASN A 50 2.74 4.05 1.04
N CYS A 51 2.62 4.10 -0.30
CA CYS A 51 1.37 3.93 -1.02
C CYS A 51 1.68 3.40 -2.43
N LEU A 52 0.81 2.52 -2.94
CA LEU A 52 0.92 1.96 -4.29
C LEU A 52 0.85 3.04 -5.38
N TYR A 53 0.17 4.15 -5.08
CA TYR A 53 -0.04 5.29 -5.99
C TYR A 53 0.93 6.45 -5.75
N SER A 54 1.77 6.37 -4.72
CA SER A 54 2.74 7.43 -4.44
C SER A 54 3.80 7.44 -5.54
N LYS A 55 4.20 8.65 -5.95
CA LYS A 55 5.42 8.87 -6.74
C LYS A 55 6.61 9.26 -5.86
N LYS A 56 6.38 9.57 -4.59
CA LYS A 56 7.43 9.90 -3.62
C LYS A 56 8.07 8.61 -3.11
N GLU A 57 9.38 8.48 -3.31
CA GLU A 57 10.20 7.34 -2.92
C GLU A 57 11.25 7.75 -1.89
N THR A 58 11.59 6.86 -0.95
CA THR A 58 12.67 7.07 0.02
C THR A 58 13.77 6.03 -0.18
N ASN A 59 15.00 6.45 -0.50
CA ASN A 59 16.11 5.51 -0.71
C ASN A 59 16.61 4.96 0.65
N ILE A 60 16.20 3.73 0.96
CA ILE A 60 16.61 3.04 2.20
C ILE A 60 17.83 2.14 1.97
N ARG A 61 18.04 1.67 0.73
CA ARG A 61 19.13 0.75 0.39
C ARG A 61 20.50 1.37 0.66
N ASP A 62 20.70 2.60 0.21
CA ASP A 62 22.02 3.22 0.31
C ASP A 62 22.33 3.57 1.78
N VAL A 63 21.32 3.96 2.57
CA VAL A 63 21.44 4.17 4.02
C VAL A 63 21.87 2.89 4.74
N ILE A 64 21.25 1.75 4.39
CA ILE A 64 21.62 0.44 4.93
C ILE A 64 23.04 0.05 4.50
N ARG A 65 23.39 0.23 3.23
CA ARG A 65 24.72 -0.15 2.69
C ARG A 65 25.86 0.72 3.22
N GLN A 66 25.58 1.96 3.61
CA GLN A 66 26.54 2.83 4.29
C GLN A 66 26.76 2.45 5.76
N GLY A 67 26.01 1.49 6.30
CA GLY A 67 26.14 1.06 7.69
C GLY A 67 25.62 2.08 8.70
N LEU A 68 24.67 2.94 8.29
CA LEU A 68 24.06 3.93 9.18
C LEU A 68 23.19 3.26 10.26
N SER A 69 22.92 3.98 11.33
CA SER A 69 22.28 3.41 12.53
C SER A 69 20.85 2.92 12.29
N ASN A 70 20.46 1.88 13.03
CA ASN A 70 19.09 1.34 12.99
C ASN A 70 18.04 2.38 13.42
N GLU A 71 18.36 3.27 14.35
CA GLU A 71 17.43 4.34 14.75
C GLU A 71 17.19 5.33 13.62
N LEU A 72 18.22 5.69 12.84
CA LEU A 72 18.04 6.53 11.65
C LEU A 72 17.11 5.86 10.63
N ILE A 73 17.34 4.57 10.33
CA ILE A 73 16.52 3.82 9.38
C ILE A 73 15.06 3.77 9.85
N LYS A 74 14.84 3.53 11.14
CA LYS A 74 13.52 3.48 11.77
C LYS A 74 12.80 4.82 11.68
N ASP A 75 13.51 5.93 11.91
CA ASP A 75 12.95 7.27 11.82
C ASP A 75 12.62 7.64 10.37
N MET A 76 13.45 7.23 9.40
CA MET A 76 13.14 7.38 7.98
C MET A 76 11.87 6.63 7.57
N ILE A 77 11.69 5.39 8.05
CA ILE A 77 10.48 4.60 7.77
C ILE A 77 9.25 5.27 8.40
N ARG A 78 9.35 5.75 9.65
CA ARG A 78 8.27 6.45 10.34
C ARG A 78 7.88 7.74 9.63
N GLN A 79 8.87 8.52 9.21
CA GLN A 79 8.65 9.76 8.46
C GLN A 79 7.97 9.48 7.13
N ALA A 80 8.43 8.47 6.38
CA ALA A 80 7.77 8.10 5.14
C ALA A 80 6.31 7.68 5.37
N MET A 81 6.00 7.00 6.48
CA MET A 81 4.64 6.61 6.81
C MET A 81 3.76 7.74 7.33
N SER A 82 4.32 8.72 8.05
CA SER A 82 3.58 9.91 8.52
C SER A 82 3.12 10.79 7.36
N GLU A 83 3.87 10.78 6.25
CA GLU A 83 3.55 11.49 5.01
C GLU A 83 2.56 10.74 4.11
N LYS A 84 2.04 9.58 4.55
CA LYS A 84 1.05 8.82 3.78
C LYS A 84 -0.23 9.63 3.61
N MET A 85 -0.62 9.85 2.36
CA MET A 85 -1.85 10.56 2.04
C MET A 85 -3.10 9.81 2.50
N ILE A 86 -4.18 10.58 2.68
CA ILE A 86 -5.49 10.10 3.12
C ILE A 86 -6.03 8.96 2.23
N ASP A 87 -5.81 9.07 0.92
CA ASP A 87 -6.20 8.07 -0.06
C ASP A 87 -5.25 8.02 -1.27
N GLY A 88 -5.42 6.99 -2.10
CA GLY A 88 -4.62 6.83 -3.30
C GLY A 88 -4.89 7.91 -4.37
N TRP A 89 -6.07 8.54 -4.39
CA TRP A 89 -6.38 9.66 -5.31
C TRP A 89 -5.54 10.89 -5.01
N SER A 90 -5.39 11.21 -3.74
CA SER A 90 -4.56 12.28 -3.25
C SER A 90 -3.08 11.95 -3.45
N ALA A 91 -2.67 10.71 -3.18
CA ALA A 91 -1.30 10.26 -3.47
C ALA A 91 -0.94 10.37 -4.96
N GLN A 92 -1.83 9.96 -5.87
CA GLN A 92 -1.56 9.98 -7.31
C GLN A 92 -1.43 11.40 -7.88
N ARG A 93 -2.18 12.36 -7.32
CA ARG A 93 -2.12 13.78 -7.72
C ARG A 93 -0.85 14.48 -7.24
N GLN A 94 -0.14 13.90 -6.28
CA GLN A 94 1.04 14.52 -5.68
C GLN A 94 2.31 14.01 -6.37
N GLY A 95 3.15 14.95 -6.81
CA GLY A 95 4.48 14.66 -7.34
C GLY A 95 4.59 14.73 -8.87
N ASN A 96 5.67 15.38 -9.31
CA ASN A 96 6.10 15.47 -10.70
C ASN A 96 7.19 14.45 -11.04
N ASP A 97 7.31 13.38 -10.24
CA ASP A 97 8.40 12.43 -10.37
C ASP A 97 8.25 11.57 -11.64
N SER A 98 9.41 11.18 -12.17
CA SER A 98 9.57 10.49 -13.46
C SER A 98 9.11 9.04 -13.47
N ARG A 99 8.98 8.41 -12.29
CA ARG A 99 8.55 7.02 -12.15
C ARG A 99 7.03 6.90 -12.09
N GLY A 100 6.49 6.01 -12.92
CA GLY A 100 5.07 5.66 -12.96
C GLY A 100 4.57 5.00 -11.68
N SER A 101 3.27 5.11 -11.42
CA SER A 101 2.61 4.45 -10.27
C SER A 101 2.75 2.93 -10.38
N MET A 102 3.02 2.25 -9.26
CA MET A 102 3.12 0.78 -9.23
C MET A 102 1.82 0.08 -9.67
N THR A 103 0.69 0.77 -9.68
CA THR A 103 -0.55 0.24 -10.29
C THR A 103 -0.44 -0.08 -11.77
N GLN A 104 0.50 0.52 -12.50
CA GLN A 104 0.70 0.26 -13.92
C GLN A 104 1.32 -1.12 -14.19
N ILE A 105 1.91 -1.75 -13.17
CA ILE A 105 2.60 -3.05 -13.27
C ILE A 105 1.95 -4.15 -12.42
N GLY A 106 0.70 -3.97 -11.99
CA GLY A 106 -0.07 -4.99 -11.26
C GLY A 106 -0.06 -4.88 -9.74
N GLY A 107 0.97 -4.25 -9.15
CA GLY A 107 0.99 -3.75 -7.76
C GLY A 107 1.15 -4.72 -6.61
#